data_AF-A0A4U9ISW3-F1
#
_entry.id   AF-A0A4U9ISW3-F1
#
_cell.length_a   1.000
_cell.length_b   1.000
_cell.length_c   1.000
_cell.angle_alpha   90.00
_cell.angle_beta   90.00
_cell.angle_gamma   90.00
#
_symmetry.space_group_name_H-M   'P 1'
#
loop_
_entity.id
_entity.type
_entity.pdbx_description
1 polymer ?
#
loop_
_entity_poly.entity_id
_entity_poly.type
_entity_poly.pdbx_seq_one_letter_code
_entity_poly.pdbx_strand_id
1 'polypeptide(L)'
;MLLTATGSTANWEAELNAANERNDGHAIATVHGKLDAIDAWTIRSRASTLLHGLGFSNEQLERPVSDFSGGWRMRLNLAQALICRSDLLLLDEPTNHLDLDAVIWLEKWLKSYQGTLILISHGP
;
A
#
# COMPACT_ATOMS: atom_id res chain seq x y z
N MET A 1 2.50 11.59 -6.29
CA MET A 1 2.43 10.36 -7.12
C MET A 1 1.58 9.35 -6.35
N LEU A 2 0.27 9.58 -6.32
CA LEU A 2 -0.71 8.70 -5.70
C LEU A 2 -1.63 8.22 -6.83
N LEU A 3 -1.37 7.02 -7.32
CA LEU A 3 -2.34 6.10 -7.93
C LEU A 3 -3.38 6.74 -8.89
N THR A 4 -2.94 7.57 -9.84
CA THR A 4 -3.74 7.84 -11.04
C THR A 4 -3.46 6.73 -12.05
N ALA A 5 -4.21 5.63 -11.96
CA ALA A 5 -4.64 4.79 -13.08
C ALA A 5 -4.99 3.37 -12.59
N THR A 6 -6.26 3.17 -12.23
CA THR A 6 -6.96 1.98 -12.71
C THR A 6 -8.19 2.51 -13.41
N GLY A 7 -8.36 2.23 -14.71
CA GLY A 7 -9.56 2.61 -15.48
C GLY A 7 -10.89 2.03 -14.98
N SER A 8 -10.85 1.39 -13.80
CA SER A 8 -11.95 0.71 -13.13
C SER A 8 -12.79 1.66 -12.28
N THR A 9 -12.19 2.66 -11.63
CA THR A 9 -12.91 3.55 -10.69
C THR A 9 -13.84 4.54 -11.38
N ALA A 10 -13.40 5.11 -12.51
CA ALA A 10 -14.23 6.01 -13.33
C ALA A 10 -15.49 5.32 -13.89
N ASN A 11 -15.41 4.00 -14.13
CA ASN A 11 -16.54 3.22 -14.63
C ASN A 11 -17.60 2.99 -13.53
N TRP A 12 -17.16 2.82 -12.28
CA TRP A 12 -18.05 2.56 -11.14
C TRP A 12 -18.78 3.82 -10.65
N GLU A 13 -18.18 5.01 -10.76
CA GLU A 13 -18.87 6.27 -10.46
C GLU A 13 -20.04 6.53 -11.43
N ALA A 14 -19.85 6.24 -12.72
CA ALA A 14 -20.91 6.33 -13.72
C ALA A 14 -22.02 5.28 -13.47
N GLU A 15 -21.63 4.06 -13.06
CA GLU A 15 -22.56 2.98 -12.74
C GLU A 15 -23.39 3.27 -11.48
N LEU A 16 -22.79 3.95 -10.48
CA LEU A 16 -23.46 4.42 -9.28
C LEU A 16 -24.48 5.53 -9.58
N ASN A 17 -24.13 6.50 -10.43
CA ASN A 17 -25.06 7.55 -10.86
C ASN A 17 -26.26 6.96 -11.63
N ALA A 18 -26.01 6.03 -12.56
CA ALA A 18 -27.08 5.35 -13.28
C ALA A 18 -27.96 4.49 -12.35
N ALA A 19 -27.39 3.89 -11.30
CA ALA A 19 -28.15 3.15 -10.27
C ALA A 19 -29.01 4.07 -9.40
N ASN A 20 -28.50 5.25 -9.03
CA ASN A 20 -29.24 6.28 -8.31
C ASN A 20 -30.41 6.84 -9.13
N GLU A 21 -30.20 7.11 -10.42
CA GLU A 21 -31.26 7.57 -11.33
C GLU A 21 -32.39 6.54 -11.50
N ARG A 22 -32.05 5.24 -11.40
CA ARG A 22 -33.01 4.13 -11.46
C ARG A 22 -33.65 3.81 -10.10
N ASN A 23 -33.22 4.49 -9.03
CA ASN A 23 -33.61 4.24 -7.63
C ASN A 23 -33.47 2.76 -7.23
N ASP A 24 -32.47 2.08 -7.79
CA ASP A 24 -32.22 0.66 -7.56
C ASP A 24 -31.29 0.48 -6.36
N GLY A 25 -31.89 0.38 -5.17
CA GLY A 25 -31.16 0.20 -3.91
C GLY A 25 -30.21 -1.00 -3.88
N HIS A 26 -30.48 -2.05 -4.67
CA HIS A 26 -29.63 -3.24 -4.72
C HIS A 26 -28.37 -3.01 -5.55
N ALA A 27 -28.50 -2.33 -6.69
CA ALA A 27 -27.35 -1.93 -7.51
C ALA A 27 -26.47 -0.90 -6.80
N ILE A 28 -27.09 0.07 -6.10
CA ILE A 28 -26.40 1.06 -5.26
C ILE A 28 -25.58 0.36 -4.17
N ALA A 29 -26.19 -0.56 -3.41
CA ALA A 29 -25.50 -1.31 -2.35
C ALA A 29 -24.34 -2.18 -2.89
N THR A 30 -24.48 -2.73 -4.09
CA THR A 30 -23.44 -3.56 -4.72
C THR A 30 -22.23 -2.74 -5.16
N VAL A 31 -22.46 -1.55 -5.75
CA VAL A 31 -21.38 -0.64 -6.16
C VAL A 31 -20.71 0.00 -4.94
N HIS A 32 -21.48 0.40 -3.93
CA HIS A 32 -20.93 0.81 -2.63
C HIS A 32 -20.08 -0.29 -2.00
N GLY A 33 -20.55 -1.54 -1.99
CA GLY A 33 -19.78 -2.68 -1.49
C GLY A 33 -18.47 -2.91 -2.25
N LYS A 34 -18.43 -2.68 -3.57
CA LYS A 34 -17.19 -2.77 -4.37
C LYS A 34 -16.24 -1.60 -4.12
N LEU A 35 -16.76 -0.38 -3.94
CA LEU A 35 -15.98 0.81 -3.60
C LEU A 35 -15.39 0.71 -2.18
N ASP A 36 -16.18 0.22 -1.22
CA ASP A 36 -15.73 -0.11 0.13
C ASP A 36 -14.73 -1.28 0.12
N ALA A 37 -14.93 -2.29 -0.72
CA ALA A 37 -14.04 -3.46 -0.82
C ALA A 37 -12.62 -3.14 -1.32
N ILE A 38 -12.40 -1.98 -1.95
CA ILE A 38 -11.06 -1.54 -2.35
C ILE A 38 -10.35 -0.86 -1.17
N ASP A 39 -11.03 -0.69 -0.04
CA ASP A 39 -10.42 -0.27 1.22
C ASP A 39 -9.67 1.09 1.07
N ALA A 40 -10.08 1.90 0.09
CA ALA A 40 -9.38 3.11 -0.32
C ALA A 40 -9.23 4.11 0.83
N TRP A 41 -10.19 4.12 1.75
CA TRP A 41 -10.20 4.93 2.97
C TRP A 41 -9.10 4.52 3.96
N THR A 42 -8.73 3.24 4.03
CA THR A 42 -7.70 2.74 4.96
C THR A 42 -6.32 2.69 4.31
N ILE A 43 -6.21 2.63 2.98
CA ILE A 43 -4.92 2.57 2.26
C ILE A 43 -4.00 3.73 2.66
N ARG A 44 -4.50 4.97 2.75
CA ARG A 44 -3.65 6.12 3.13
C ARG A 44 -3.13 5.98 4.57
N SER A 45 -3.98 5.55 5.49
CA SER A 45 -3.59 5.33 6.89
C SER A 45 -2.57 4.21 7.02
N ARG A 46 -2.81 3.07 6.36
CA ARG A 46 -1.89 1.93 6.32
C ARG A 46 -0.56 2.29 5.68
N ALA A 47 -0.58 3.02 4.56
CA ALA A 47 0.62 3.51 3.89
C ALA A 47 1.44 4.41 4.82
N SER A 48 0.79 5.34 5.51
CA SER A 48 1.44 6.24 6.47
C SER A 48 2.08 5.45 7.61
N THR A 49 1.37 4.48 8.20
CA THR A 49 1.93 3.61 9.25
C THR A 49 3.12 2.79 8.76
N LEU A 50 3.05 2.22 7.55
CA LEU A 50 4.14 1.47 6.94
C LEU A 50 5.37 2.35 6.71
N LEU A 51 5.18 3.53 6.11
CA LEU A 51 6.26 4.46 5.81
C LEU A 51 6.90 5.01 7.09
N HIS A 52 6.10 5.35 8.10
CA HIS A 52 6.62 5.77 9.40
C HIS A 52 7.48 4.66 10.06
N GLY A 53 7.06 3.40 9.93
CA GLY A 53 7.84 2.25 10.39
C GLY A 53 9.17 2.03 9.67
N LEU A 54 9.25 2.44 8.40
CA LEU A 54 10.47 2.43 7.59
C LEU A 54 11.36 3.67 7.78
N GLY A 55 10.99 4.56 8.71
CA GLY A 55 11.75 5.74 9.08
C GLY A 55 11.40 7.02 8.32
N PHE A 56 10.28 7.06 7.58
CA PHE A 56 9.82 8.30 6.94
C PHE A 56 9.12 9.23 7.94
N SER A 57 9.50 10.51 7.95
CA SER A 57 8.78 11.54 8.71
C SER A 57 7.51 12.00 7.99
N ASN A 58 6.56 12.59 8.74
CA ASN A 58 5.33 13.14 8.15
C ASN A 58 5.61 14.19 7.06
N GLU A 59 6.66 15.00 7.20
CA GLU A 59 7.07 15.97 6.18
C GLU A 59 7.57 15.28 4.91
N GLN A 60 8.25 14.13 5.05
CA GLN A 60 8.72 13.35 3.90
C GLN A 60 7.57 12.68 3.13
N LEU A 61 6.45 12.36 3.78
CA LEU A 61 5.28 11.74 3.13
C LEU A 61 4.65 12.63 2.05
N GLU A 62 4.78 13.95 2.18
CA GLU A 62 4.22 14.93 1.24
C GLU A 62 5.24 15.34 0.14
N ARG A 63 6.49 14.85 0.20
CA ARG A 63 7.53 15.18 -0.77
C ARG A 63 7.46 14.29 -2.02
N PRO A 64 7.81 14.83 -3.21
CA PRO A 64 7.85 14.03 -4.42
C PRO A 64 8.98 13.00 -4.38
N VAL A 65 8.72 11.82 -4.96
CA VAL A 65 9.66 10.68 -5.00
C VAL A 65 11.00 11.04 -5.66
N SER A 66 11.00 12.02 -6.57
CA SER A 66 12.19 12.54 -7.26
C SER A 66 13.24 13.13 -6.33
N ASP A 67 12.83 13.60 -5.15
CA ASP A 67 13.71 14.30 -4.21
C ASP A 67 14.44 13.36 -3.26
N PHE A 68 14.10 12.07 -3.30
CA PHE A 68 14.69 11.05 -2.44
C PHE A 68 15.92 10.41 -3.08
N SER A 69 16.94 10.14 -2.25
CA SER A 69 18.12 9.40 -2.69
C SER A 69 17.76 7.95 -3.06
N GLY A 70 18.68 7.25 -3.73
CA GLY A 70 18.47 5.86 -4.16
C GLY A 70 18.04 4.92 -3.02
N GLY A 71 18.63 5.06 -1.83
CA GLY A 71 18.26 4.26 -0.66
C GLY A 71 16.83 4.53 -0.18
N TRP A 72 16.42 5.80 -0.13
CA TRP A 72 15.05 6.17 0.24
C TRP A 72 14.01 5.70 -0.80
N ARG A 73 14.36 5.74 -2.09
CA ARG A 73 13.51 5.17 -3.16
C ARG A 73 13.36 3.66 -3.00
N MET A 74 14.40 2.94 -2.57
CA MET A 74 14.29 1.52 -2.24
C MET A 74 13.33 1.28 -1.07
N ARG A 75 13.42 2.07 0.01
CA ARG A 75 12.48 1.97 1.14
C ARG A 75 11.04 2.23 0.71
N LEU A 76 10.82 3.17 -0.21
CA LEU A 76 9.50 3.45 -0.77
C LEU A 76 8.97 2.27 -1.61
N ASN A 77 9.84 1.62 -2.39
CA ASN A 77 9.47 0.42 -3.15
C ASN A 77 9.15 -0.74 -2.21
N LEU A 78 9.90 -0.90 -1.12
CA LEU A 78 9.58 -1.86 -0.06
C LEU A 78 8.20 -1.57 0.54
N ALA A 79 7.90 -0.32 0.91
CA ALA A 79 6.59 0.06 1.43
C ALA A 79 5.44 -0.28 0.46
N GLN A 80 5.65 -0.06 -0.84
CA GLN A 80 4.70 -0.42 -1.89
C GLN A 80 4.52 -1.94 -2.02
N ALA A 81 5.58 -2.73 -1.87
CA ALA A 81 5.47 -4.19 -1.86
C ALA A 81 4.67 -4.68 -0.64
N LEU A 82 4.90 -4.09 0.54
CA LEU A 82 4.25 -4.49 1.79
C LEU A 82 2.78 -4.06 1.88
N ILE A 83 2.38 -2.96 1.24
CA ILE A 83 0.98 -2.50 1.27
C ILE A 83 0.07 -3.37 0.40
N CYS A 84 0.61 -3.92 -0.69
CA CYS A 84 -0.08 -4.86 -1.56
C CYS A 84 -0.33 -6.17 -0.81
N ARG A 85 -1.61 -6.53 -0.63
CA ARG A 85 -1.96 -7.88 -0.18
C ARG A 85 -1.62 -8.87 -1.30
N SER A 86 -0.60 -9.67 -1.09
CA SER A 86 -0.25 -10.81 -1.95
C SER A 86 -0.34 -12.11 -1.16
N ASP A 87 -0.56 -13.23 -1.84
CA ASP A 87 -0.48 -14.57 -1.22
C ASP A 87 0.98 -15.04 -1.06
N LEU A 88 1.88 -14.46 -1.85
CA LEU A 88 3.32 -14.70 -1.87
C LEU A 88 4.05 -13.36 -1.89
N LEU A 89 5.02 -13.19 -1.00
CA LEU A 89 5.91 -12.04 -0.92
C LEU A 89 7.35 -12.53 -1.07
N LEU A 90 8.05 -12.06 -2.12
CA LEU A 90 9.49 -12.25 -2.30
C LEU A 90 10.20 -10.94 -1.94
N LEU A 91 11.16 -11.03 -1.02
CA LEU A 91 12.05 -9.92 -0.69
C LEU A 91 13.49 -10.37 -0.87
N ASP A 92 14.24 -9.60 -1.66
CA ASP A 92 15.66 -9.82 -1.90
C ASP A 92 16.46 -8.69 -1.24
N GLU A 93 17.24 -9.02 -0.22
CA GLU A 93 18.04 -8.10 0.59
C GLU A 93 17.27 -6.86 1.12
N PRO A 94 16.09 -7.02 1.75
CA PRO A 94 15.26 -5.86 2.12
C PRO A 94 15.88 -4.99 3.22
N THR A 95 16.90 -5.48 3.93
CA THR A 95 17.60 -4.77 5.02
C THR A 95 18.79 -3.92 4.56
N ASN A 96 19.27 -4.08 3.32
CA ASN A 96 20.54 -3.51 2.84
C ASN A 96 20.62 -1.96 2.83
N HIS A 97 19.49 -1.28 3.01
CA HIS A 97 19.43 0.19 3.09
C HIS A 97 18.55 0.69 4.25
N LEU A 98 18.29 -0.19 5.22
CA LEU A 98 17.54 0.11 6.43
C LEU A 98 18.49 0.42 7.59
N ASP A 99 18.09 1.34 8.44
CA ASP A 99 18.70 1.52 9.76
C ASP A 99 18.18 0.44 10.72
N LEU A 100 18.83 0.30 11.87
CA LEU A 100 18.51 -0.75 12.85
C LEU A 100 17.03 -0.71 13.29
N ASP A 101 16.48 0.49 13.49
CA ASP A 101 15.10 0.66 13.91
C ASP A 101 14.11 0.19 12.84
N ALA A 102 14.36 0.54 11.57
CA ALA A 102 13.56 0.08 10.45
C ALA A 102 13.69 -1.43 10.20
N VAL A 103 14.86 -2.03 10.44
CA VAL A 103 15.04 -3.49 10.39
C VAL A 103 14.19 -4.18 11.45
N ILE A 104 14.28 -3.75 12.72
CA ILE A 104 13.50 -4.32 13.83
C ILE A 104 11.99 -4.17 13.57
N TRP A 105 11.57 -3.03 13.03
CA TRP A 105 10.18 -2.81 12.66
C TRP A 105 9.75 -3.75 11.52
N LEU A 106 10.56 -3.89 10.48
CA LEU A 106 10.27 -4.76 9.33
C LEU A 106 10.14 -6.22 9.78
N GLU A 107 11.05 -6.72 10.62
CA GLU A 107 10.97 -8.07 11.17
C GLU A 107 9.65 -8.31 11.92
N LYS A 108 9.23 -7.36 12.76
CA LYS A 108 7.96 -7.46 13.50
C LYS A 108 6.76 -7.49 12.54
N TRP A 109 6.80 -6.67 11.50
CA TRP A 109 5.74 -6.65 10.48
C TRP A 109 5.66 -7.98 9.73
N LEU A 110 6.81 -8.48 9.25
CA LEU A 110 6.92 -9.75 8.52
C LEU A 110 6.44 -10.93 9.36
N LYS A 111 6.69 -10.96 10.67
CA LYS A 111 6.17 -12.00 11.59
C LYS A 111 4.64 -12.06 11.64
N SER A 112 3.95 -10.94 11.36
CA SER A 112 2.50 -10.87 11.34
C SER A 112 1.88 -11.11 9.96
N TYR A 113 2.70 -11.19 8.91
CA TYR A 113 2.25 -11.32 7.54
C TYR A 113 1.50 -12.65 7.34
N GLN A 114 0.27 -12.56 6.86
CA GLN A 114 -0.61 -13.70 6.60
C GLN A 114 -0.42 -14.13 5.14
N GLY A 115 0.59 -14.93 4.86
CA GLY A 115 0.91 -15.40 3.51
C GLY A 115 2.22 -16.17 3.44
N THR A 116 2.62 -16.56 2.24
CA THR A 116 3.93 -17.17 2.01
C THR A 116 4.98 -16.08 1.89
N LEU A 117 6.00 -16.11 2.74
CA LEU A 117 7.12 -15.18 2.68
C LEU A 117 8.38 -15.94 2.26
N ILE A 118 9.02 -15.46 1.19
CA ILE A 118 10.35 -15.89 0.78
C ILE A 118 11.28 -14.68 0.96
N LEU A 119 12.22 -14.82 1.87
CA LEU A 119 13.19 -13.79 2.22
C LEU A 119 14.58 -14.27 1.83
N ILE A 120 15.28 -13.50 1.00
CA ILE A 120 16.71 -13.65 0.73
C ILE A 120 17.40 -12.52 1.49
N SER A 121 18.36 -12.87 2.34
CA SER A 121 19.13 -11.90 3.11
C SER A 121 20.57 -12.36 3.26
N HIS A 122 21.49 -11.41 3.18
CA HIS A 122 22.93 -11.60 3.28
C HIS A 122 23.39 -11.20 4.68
N GLY A 123 22.85 -11.86 5.72
CA GLY A 123 23.26 -11.60 7.11
C GLY A 123 22.66 -12.59 8.11
N PRO A 124 23.38 -12.91 9.20
CA PRO A 124 22.97 -13.90 10.21
C PRO A 124 21.83 -13.43 11.13
#